data_AF-U6KKL0-F1
#
_entry.id   AF-U6KKL0-F1
#
_cell.length_a   1.000
_cell.length_b   1.000
_cell.length_c   1.000
_cell.angle_alpha   90.00
_cell.angle_beta   90.00
_cell.angle_gamma   90.00
#
_symmetry.space_group_name_H-M   'P 1'
#
loop_
_entity.id
_entity.type
_entity.pdbx_description
1 polymer ?
#
loop_
_entity_poly.entity_id
_entity_poly.type
_entity_poly.pdbx_seq_one_letter_code
_entity_poly.pdbx_strand_id
1 'polypeptide(L)'
;ACENLLGELSPLAAAAEGLLLLLQEARSSSSSSSSSLLRRFSELKRRLASCKDKTQGLQRALKELNQEGDISRLELSRFWENESLWDCPQKSEYAQDAEILLECYEQEVEAIYQVIARTEEALEDALQLMELQLASTRNAFLKSEIALDILSAFFGFVAAAAGLFGMNIKSGLENEERVFWAAAAAAAAAAVALLLAVYWWFQRQKL
;
A
#
# COMPACT_ATOMS: atom_id res chain seq x y z
N ALA A 1 22.90 21.07 9.45
CA ALA A 1 22.61 19.63 9.26
C ALA A 1 21.11 19.35 9.43
N CYS A 2 20.49 19.81 10.52
CA CYS A 2 19.04 19.72 10.73
C CYS A 2 18.23 20.41 9.63
N GLU A 3 18.61 21.62 9.18
CA GLU A 3 17.95 22.30 8.04
C GLU A 3 17.99 21.48 6.74
N ASN A 4 19.08 20.75 6.47
CA ASN A 4 19.18 19.87 5.31
C ASN A 4 18.27 18.65 5.46
N LEU A 5 18.14 18.09 6.67
CA LEU A 5 17.22 16.98 6.96
C LEU A 5 15.75 17.43 6.86
N LEU A 6 15.41 18.61 7.39
CA LEU A 6 14.10 19.25 7.22
C LEU A 6 13.78 19.53 5.74
N GLY A 7 14.79 19.97 4.98
CA GLY A 7 14.71 20.14 3.53
C GLY A 7 14.50 18.84 2.76
N GLU A 8 15.04 17.71 3.25
CA GLU A 8 14.79 16.38 2.68
C GLU A 8 13.43 15.78 3.10
N LEU A 9 12.94 16.12 4.29
CA LEU A 9 11.68 15.59 4.84
C LEU A 9 10.43 16.26 4.26
N SER A 10 10.44 17.57 4.05
CA SER A 10 9.29 18.29 3.49
C SER A 10 8.82 17.77 2.11
N PRO A 11 9.70 17.50 1.12
CA PRO A 11 9.28 16.91 -0.13
C PRO A 11 8.89 15.43 0.02
N LEU A 12 9.44 14.72 1.01
CA LEU A 12 9.11 13.30 1.26
C LEU A 12 7.71 13.15 1.87
N ALA A 13 7.36 14.01 2.82
CA ALA A 13 6.02 14.09 3.39
C ALA A 13 4.98 14.52 2.34
N ALA A 14 5.29 15.55 1.54
CA ALA A 14 4.43 15.97 0.43
C ALA A 14 4.27 14.88 -0.64
N ALA A 15 5.33 14.11 -0.91
CA ALA A 15 5.27 12.96 -1.82
C ALA A 15 4.43 11.82 -1.24
N ALA A 16 4.50 11.57 0.07
CA ALA A 16 3.67 10.58 0.75
C ALA A 16 2.19 10.97 0.69
N GLU A 17 1.84 12.22 1.00
CA GLU A 17 0.48 12.75 0.88
C GLU A 17 -0.03 12.71 -0.56
N GLY A 18 0.81 13.08 -1.53
CA GLY A 18 0.48 12.99 -2.95
C GLY A 18 0.21 11.55 -3.41
N LEU A 19 0.99 10.58 -2.91
CA LEU A 19 0.75 9.16 -3.19
C LEU A 19 -0.51 8.63 -2.50
N LEU A 20 -0.84 9.11 -1.30
CA LEU A 20 -2.08 8.79 -0.61
C LEU A 20 -3.30 9.29 -1.38
N LEU A 21 -3.25 10.54 -1.86
CA LEU A 21 -4.30 11.10 -2.72
C LEU A 21 -4.41 10.33 -4.03
N LEU A 22 -3.29 9.97 -4.66
CA LEU A 22 -3.30 9.13 -5.86
C LEU A 22 -3.84 7.72 -5.59
N LEU A 23 -3.62 7.13 -4.41
CA LEU A 23 -4.25 5.88 -4.01
C LEU A 23 -5.75 6.03 -3.81
N GLN A 24 -6.19 7.16 -3.24
CA GLN A 24 -7.60 7.53 -3.13
C GLN A 24 -8.24 7.76 -4.50
N GLU A 25 -7.53 8.35 -5.44
CA GLU A 25 -7.99 8.57 -6.81
C GLU A 25 -8.00 7.24 -7.59
N ALA A 26 -6.94 6.43 -7.44
CA ALA A 26 -6.80 5.11 -8.07
C ALA A 26 -7.81 4.09 -7.52
N ARG A 27 -8.36 4.32 -6.32
CA ARG A 27 -9.56 3.62 -5.81
C ARG A 27 -10.72 3.66 -6.82
N SER A 28 -10.81 4.72 -7.64
CA SER A 28 -11.86 4.87 -8.66
C SER A 28 -11.48 4.27 -10.04
N SER A 29 -10.18 4.04 -10.32
CA SER A 29 -9.66 3.64 -11.64
C SER A 29 -8.78 2.38 -11.55
N SER A 30 -9.44 1.26 -11.23
CA SER A 30 -8.87 -0.09 -11.10
C SER A 30 -8.24 -0.60 -12.41
N SER A 31 -6.92 -0.84 -12.45
CA SER A 31 -6.34 -2.19 -12.75
C SER A 31 -4.86 -2.17 -13.18
N SER A 32 -4.34 -1.09 -13.78
CA SER A 32 -3.02 -1.14 -14.44
C SER A 32 -1.89 -0.39 -13.69
N SER A 33 -2.20 0.43 -12.69
CA SER A 33 -1.22 1.22 -11.95
C SER A 33 -0.64 0.53 -10.71
N SER A 34 -1.17 -0.62 -10.26
CA SER A 34 -0.81 -1.19 -8.96
C SER A 34 0.67 -1.57 -8.82
N SER A 35 1.31 -2.07 -9.89
CA SER A 35 2.72 -2.46 -9.86
C SER A 35 3.68 -1.25 -9.86
N SER A 36 3.35 -0.18 -10.57
CA SER A 36 4.14 1.05 -10.59
C SER A 36 3.95 1.85 -9.31
N LEU A 37 2.74 1.83 -8.74
CA LEU A 37 2.45 2.37 -7.41
C LEU A 37 3.24 1.62 -6.34
N LEU A 38 3.20 0.28 -6.31
CA LEU A 38 4.00 -0.54 -5.41
C LEU A 38 5.50 -0.24 -5.47
N ARG A 39 6.04 -0.02 -6.67
CA ARG A 39 7.44 0.36 -6.85
C ARG A 39 7.75 1.74 -6.28
N ARG A 40 6.93 2.75 -6.59
CA ARG A 40 7.07 4.11 -6.02
C ARG A 40 6.97 4.09 -4.50
N PHE A 41 6.06 3.27 -4.00
CA PHE A 41 5.82 3.06 -2.59
C PHE A 41 7.03 2.44 -1.89
N SER A 42 7.56 1.35 -2.44
CA SER A 42 8.73 0.66 -1.92
C SER A 42 9.97 1.57 -1.95
N GLU A 43 10.12 2.39 -3.00
CA GLU A 43 11.18 3.38 -3.09
C GLU A 43 11.04 4.46 -2.02
N LEU A 44 9.83 4.96 -1.76
CA LEU A 44 9.57 5.92 -0.69
C LEU A 44 9.86 5.31 0.70
N LYS A 45 9.41 4.07 0.95
CA LYS A 45 9.72 3.32 2.18
C LYS A 45 11.23 3.16 2.40
N ARG A 46 11.98 2.84 1.33
CA ARG A 46 13.45 2.72 1.41
C ARG A 46 14.13 4.06 1.72
N ARG A 47 13.65 5.15 1.11
CA ARG A 47 14.16 6.50 1.40
C ARG A 47 13.88 6.94 2.83
N LEU A 48 12.66 6.66 3.32
CA LEU A 48 12.27 6.97 4.69
C LEU A 48 13.11 6.19 5.70
N ALA A 49 13.34 4.89 5.45
CA ALA A 49 14.22 4.06 6.27
C ALA A 49 15.66 4.60 6.30
N SER A 50 16.22 5.01 5.16
CA SER A 50 17.55 5.63 5.13
C SER A 50 17.60 6.95 5.89
N CYS A 51 16.55 7.78 5.82
CA CYS A 51 16.45 9.01 6.60
C CYS A 51 16.38 8.70 8.11
N LYS A 52 15.58 7.70 8.51
CA LYS A 52 15.49 7.21 9.89
C LYS A 52 16.84 6.79 10.45
N ASP A 53 17.61 6.01 9.69
CA ASP A 53 18.94 5.55 10.10
C ASP A 53 19.91 6.73 10.30
N LYS A 54 19.88 7.72 9.40
CA LYS A 54 20.70 8.94 9.54
C LYS A 54 20.32 9.73 10.80
N THR A 55 19.02 9.93 11.04
CA THR A 55 18.52 10.66 12.21
C THR A 55 18.87 9.93 13.50
N GLN A 56 18.77 8.59 13.54
CA GLN A 56 19.22 7.81 14.69
C GLN A 56 20.74 7.89 14.90
N GLY A 57 21.53 7.89 13.83
CA GLY A 57 22.98 8.12 13.91
C GLY A 57 23.31 9.48 14.50
N LEU A 58 22.61 10.53 14.05
CA LEU A 58 22.76 11.90 14.56
C LEU A 58 22.36 11.99 16.03
N GLN A 59 21.22 11.41 16.42
CA GLN A 59 20.76 11.39 17.81
C GLN A 59 21.78 10.70 18.74
N ARG A 60 22.34 9.56 18.31
CA ARG A 60 23.39 8.86 19.08
C ARG A 60 24.65 9.70 19.23
N ALA A 61 25.12 10.31 18.14
CA ALA A 61 26.31 11.15 18.16
C ALA A 61 26.12 12.39 19.05
N LEU A 62 24.95 13.03 19.01
CA LEU A 62 24.63 14.16 19.88
C LEU A 62 24.60 13.74 21.35
N LYS A 63 23.99 12.60 21.64
CA LYS A 63 23.89 12.06 23.01
C LYS A 63 25.25 11.62 23.57
N GLU A 64 26.14 11.12 22.72
CA GLU A 64 27.51 10.80 23.09
C GLU A 64 28.31 12.08 23.40
N LEU A 65 28.13 13.13 22.61
CA LEU A 65 28.75 14.44 22.84
C LEU A 65 28.23 15.14 24.11
N ASN A 66 26.98 14.86 24.51
CA ASN A 66 26.36 15.43 25.71
C ASN A 66 26.82 14.77 27.03
N GLN A 67 27.84 13.92 27.03
CA GLN A 67 28.40 13.34 28.26
C GLN A 67 29.15 14.42 29.07
N GLU A 68 28.95 14.44 30.40
CA GLU A 68 29.34 15.52 31.32
C GLU A 68 30.85 15.86 31.41
N GLY A 69 31.73 15.19 30.64
CA GLY A 69 33.16 15.53 30.53
C GLY A 69 33.56 16.18 29.20
N ASP A 70 32.82 15.94 28.12
CA ASP A 70 33.24 16.30 26.77
C ASP A 70 32.73 17.69 26.36
N ILE A 71 31.59 18.12 26.90
CA ILE A 71 31.04 19.47 26.67
C ILE A 71 32.02 20.54 27.15
N SER A 72 32.61 20.35 28.33
CA SER A 72 33.58 21.29 28.88
C SER A 72 34.86 21.35 28.05
N ARG A 73 35.15 20.33 27.22
CA ARG A 73 36.29 20.28 26.30
C ARG A 73 36.00 20.90 24.92
N LEU A 74 34.73 21.21 24.61
CA LEU A 74 34.35 21.94 23.39
C LEU A 74 34.87 23.38 23.37
N GLU A 75 35.22 23.95 24.52
CA GLU A 75 35.82 25.28 24.66
C GLU A 75 37.29 25.32 24.18
N LEU A 76 37.57 24.92 22.94
CA LEU A 76 38.94 24.82 22.39
C LEU A 76 39.74 26.13 22.52
N SER A 77 39.08 27.28 22.38
CA SER A 77 39.71 28.59 22.54
C SER A 77 40.27 28.85 23.94
N ARG A 78 39.67 28.25 24.98
CA ARG A 78 40.12 28.38 26.37
C ARG A 78 41.35 27.51 26.67
N PHE A 79 41.42 26.34 26.06
CA PHE A 79 42.54 25.40 26.23
C PHE A 79 43.75 25.73 25.34
N TRP A 80 43.58 26.58 24.32
CA TRP A 80 44.65 26.99 23.43
C TRP A 80 45.84 27.66 24.14
N GLU A 81 45.57 28.44 25.21
CA GLU A 81 46.62 29.14 25.96
C GLU A 81 47.10 28.40 27.23
N ASN A 82 46.32 27.45 27.76
CA ASN A 82 46.60 26.76 29.02
C ASN A 82 46.33 25.25 28.91
N GLU A 83 47.33 24.50 28.44
CA GLU A 83 47.27 23.05 28.23
C GLU A 83 47.01 22.26 29.53
N SER A 84 47.44 22.78 30.69
CA SER A 84 47.25 22.13 32.00
C SER A 84 45.80 22.06 32.47
N LEU A 85 44.89 22.83 31.86
CA LEU A 85 43.46 22.82 32.21
C LEU A 85 42.69 21.70 31.49
N TRP A 86 43.29 21.07 30.47
CA TRP A 86 42.65 20.02 29.66
C TRP A 86 42.34 18.74 30.45
N ASP A 87 43.20 18.40 31.40
CA ASP A 87 43.08 17.18 32.22
C ASP A 87 41.98 17.29 33.29
N CYS A 88 41.58 18.51 33.68
CA CYS A 88 40.57 18.78 34.69
C CYS A 88 39.67 19.96 34.25
N PRO A 89 38.81 19.78 33.24
CA PRO A 89 37.98 20.85 32.74
C PRO A 89 36.90 21.22 33.76
N GLN A 90 36.91 22.46 34.25
CA GLN A 90 35.83 23.01 35.07
C GLN A 90 34.71 23.55 34.16
N LYS A 91 33.47 23.19 34.48
CA LYS A 91 32.27 23.69 33.81
C LYS A 91 32.22 25.21 33.91
N SER A 92 32.30 25.86 32.75
CA SER A 92 32.27 27.30 32.57
C SER A 92 30.86 27.74 32.12
N GLU A 93 30.58 29.03 32.19
CA GLU A 93 29.32 29.61 31.67
C GLU A 93 29.16 29.30 30.16
N TYR A 94 30.24 29.36 29.37
CA TYR A 94 30.17 29.05 27.94
C TYR A 94 29.98 27.55 27.65
N ALA A 95 30.48 26.66 28.51
CA ALA A 95 30.24 25.23 28.41
C ALA A 95 28.77 24.90 28.73
N GLN A 96 28.16 25.67 29.63
CA GLN A 96 26.73 25.57 29.92
C GLN A 96 25.88 26.10 28.77
N ASP A 97 26.28 27.20 28.11
CA ASP A 97 25.62 27.66 26.88
C ASP A 97 25.72 26.62 25.75
N ALA A 98 26.86 25.95 25.61
CA ALA A 98 27.07 24.88 24.63
C ALA A 98 26.18 23.65 24.90
N GLU A 99 26.00 23.29 26.18
CA GLU A 99 25.07 22.23 26.62
C GLU A 99 23.63 22.57 26.24
N ILE A 100 23.16 23.79 26.54
CA ILE A 100 21.81 24.26 26.18
C ILE A 100 21.61 24.22 24.66
N LEU A 101 22.62 24.61 23.88
CA LEU A 101 22.57 24.53 22.42
C LEU A 101 22.45 23.07 21.94
N LEU A 102 23.21 22.16 22.56
CA LEU A 102 23.17 20.73 22.26
C LEU A 102 21.80 20.13 22.58
N GLU A 103 21.20 20.48 23.72
CA GLU A 103 19.84 20.08 24.08
C GLU A 103 18.80 20.58 23.06
N CYS A 104 18.93 21.83 22.60
CA CYS A 104 18.06 22.36 21.54
C CYS A 104 18.15 21.52 20.26
N TYR A 105 19.37 21.16 19.84
CA TYR A 105 19.57 20.29 18.68
C TYR A 105 19.06 18.87 18.93
N GLU A 106 19.21 18.32 20.14
CA GLU A 106 18.68 16.99 20.49
C GLU A 106 17.15 16.97 20.35
N GLN A 107 16.48 18.01 20.85
CA GLN A 107 15.05 18.19 20.71
C GLN A 107 14.61 18.33 19.24
N GLU A 108 15.36 19.07 18.43
CA GLU A 108 15.06 19.22 16.99
C GLU A 108 15.19 17.88 16.26
N VAL A 109 16.24 17.10 16.54
CA VAL A 109 16.46 15.78 15.95
C VAL A 109 15.38 14.79 16.38
N GLU A 110 14.95 14.83 17.64
CA GLU A 110 13.83 14.03 18.14
C GLU A 110 12.51 14.41 17.45
N ALA A 111 12.25 15.71 17.25
CA ALA A 111 11.07 16.15 16.50
C ALA A 111 11.07 15.63 15.06
N ILE A 112 12.23 15.66 14.38
CA ILE A 112 12.41 15.08 13.05
C ILE A 112 12.14 13.57 13.08
N TYR A 113 12.67 12.85 14.06
CA TYR A 113 12.45 11.41 14.22
C TYR A 113 10.95 11.07 14.35
N GLN A 114 10.20 11.86 15.13
CA GLN A 114 8.75 11.68 15.28
C GLN A 114 7.99 11.91 13.96
N VAL A 115 8.39 12.88 13.14
CA VAL A 115 7.78 13.10 11.82
C VAL A 115 8.05 11.91 10.89
N ILE A 116 9.28 11.39 10.89
CA ILE A 116 9.65 10.18 10.13
C ILE A 116 8.76 9.00 10.56
N ALA A 117 8.65 8.76 11.88
CA ALA A 117 7.86 7.66 12.44
C ALA A 117 6.38 7.75 12.06
N ARG A 118 5.76 8.94 12.17
CA ARG A 118 4.36 9.16 11.74
C ARG A 118 4.17 8.92 10.25
N THR A 119 5.13 9.34 9.43
CA THR A 119 5.08 9.12 7.97
C THR A 119 5.20 7.63 7.65
N GLU A 120 6.02 6.88 8.40
CA GLU A 120 6.19 5.44 8.25
C GLU A 120 4.90 4.68 8.59
N GLU A 121 4.21 5.09 9.65
CA GLU A 121 2.92 4.50 10.05
C GLU A 121 1.82 4.78 9.01
N ALA A 122 1.67 6.02 8.57
CA ALA A 122 0.72 6.38 7.51
C ALA A 122 0.99 5.65 6.19
N LEU A 123 2.27 5.37 5.92
CA LEU A 123 2.71 4.58 4.79
C LEU A 123 2.26 3.11 4.99
N GLU A 124 2.59 2.47 6.11
CA GLU A 124 2.19 1.09 6.37
C GLU A 124 0.66 0.88 6.27
N ASP A 125 -0.13 1.81 6.80
CA ASP A 125 -1.59 1.80 6.67
C ASP A 125 -2.07 1.82 5.21
N ALA A 126 -1.41 2.62 4.37
CA ALA A 126 -1.72 2.70 2.95
C ALA A 126 -1.40 1.39 2.20
N LEU A 127 -0.32 0.69 2.57
CA LEU A 127 -0.01 -0.64 2.02
C LEU A 127 -1.10 -1.63 2.35
N GLN A 128 -1.48 -1.71 3.63
CA GLN A 128 -2.50 -2.65 4.08
C GLN A 128 -3.81 -2.41 3.33
N LEU A 129 -4.20 -1.15 3.15
CA LEU A 129 -5.38 -0.80 2.37
C LEU A 129 -5.26 -1.26 0.91
N MET A 130 -4.10 -1.06 0.29
CA MET A 130 -3.86 -1.47 -1.09
C MET A 130 -3.88 -3.01 -1.23
N GLU A 131 -3.31 -3.75 -0.28
CA GLU A 131 -3.36 -5.22 -0.24
C GLU A 131 -4.79 -5.74 -0.12
N LEU A 132 -5.59 -5.14 0.77
CA LEU A 132 -7.01 -5.45 0.92
C LEU A 132 -7.78 -5.20 -0.39
N GLN A 133 -7.47 -4.10 -1.10
CA GLN A 133 -8.08 -3.82 -2.40
C GLN A 133 -7.69 -4.85 -3.46
N LEU A 134 -6.41 -5.23 -3.53
CA LEU A 134 -5.94 -6.24 -4.48
C LEU A 134 -6.66 -7.59 -4.24
N ALA A 135 -6.80 -7.97 -2.97
CA ALA A 135 -7.54 -9.16 -2.57
C ALA A 135 -9.02 -9.06 -2.95
N SER A 136 -9.66 -7.90 -2.72
CA SER A 136 -11.06 -7.65 -3.11
C SER A 136 -11.26 -7.74 -4.62
N THR A 137 -10.38 -7.12 -5.41
CA THR A 137 -10.42 -7.17 -6.87
C THR A 137 -10.25 -8.60 -7.37
N ARG A 138 -9.30 -9.36 -6.83
CA ARG A 138 -9.14 -10.78 -7.16
C ARG A 138 -10.40 -11.58 -6.83
N ASN A 139 -11.00 -11.34 -5.66
CA ASN A 139 -12.22 -12.02 -5.26
C ASN A 139 -13.41 -11.67 -6.18
N ALA A 140 -13.49 -10.43 -6.65
CA ALA A 140 -14.49 -10.01 -7.63
C ALA A 140 -14.29 -10.72 -8.98
N PHE A 141 -13.05 -10.80 -9.47
CA PHE A 141 -12.71 -11.54 -10.69
C PHE A 141 -13.04 -13.03 -10.56
N LEU A 142 -12.60 -13.68 -9.49
CA LEU A 142 -12.87 -15.11 -9.26
C LEU A 142 -14.37 -15.39 -9.17
N LYS A 143 -15.13 -14.49 -8.55
CA LYS A 143 -16.60 -14.58 -8.53
C LYS A 143 -17.21 -14.47 -9.93
N SER A 144 -16.69 -13.57 -10.77
CA SER A 144 -17.15 -13.43 -12.15
C SER A 144 -16.80 -14.64 -13.02
N GLU A 145 -15.62 -15.23 -12.80
CA GLU A 145 -15.15 -16.44 -13.49
C GLU A 145 -16.05 -17.63 -13.17
N ILE A 146 -16.33 -17.89 -11.88
CA ILE A 146 -17.24 -18.97 -11.46
C ILE A 146 -18.62 -18.83 -12.13
N ALA A 147 -19.13 -17.61 -12.30
CA ALA A 147 -20.42 -17.41 -12.97
C ALA A 147 -20.37 -17.71 -14.47
N LEU A 148 -19.27 -17.39 -15.14
CA LEU A 148 -19.05 -17.77 -16.54
C LEU A 148 -18.91 -19.28 -16.70
N ASP A 149 -18.26 -19.95 -15.76
CA ASP A 149 -18.13 -21.41 -15.77
C ASP A 149 -19.49 -22.09 -15.64
N ILE A 150 -20.34 -21.62 -14.73
CA ILE A 150 -21.72 -22.13 -14.58
C ILE A 150 -22.53 -21.90 -15.87
N LEU A 151 -22.40 -20.71 -16.46
CA LEU A 151 -23.06 -20.36 -17.72
C LEU A 151 -22.61 -21.29 -18.86
N SER A 152 -21.30 -21.51 -18.98
CA SER A 152 -20.69 -22.38 -19.99
C SER A 152 -21.12 -23.83 -19.80
N ALA A 153 -21.11 -24.35 -18.57
CA ALA A 153 -21.56 -25.70 -18.25
C ALA A 153 -23.03 -25.93 -18.64
N PHE A 154 -23.90 -24.94 -18.39
CA PHE A 154 -25.30 -25.02 -18.80
C PHE A 154 -25.46 -25.04 -20.32
N PHE A 155 -24.77 -24.14 -21.04
CA PHE A 155 -24.80 -24.15 -22.50
C PHE A 155 -24.24 -25.46 -23.08
N GLY A 156 -23.20 -26.01 -22.46
CA GLY A 156 -22.66 -27.34 -22.80
C GLY A 156 -23.71 -28.44 -22.67
N PHE A 157 -24.51 -28.43 -21.60
CA PHE A 157 -25.60 -29.39 -21.41
C PHE A 157 -26.71 -29.24 -22.47
N VAL A 158 -27.13 -28.01 -22.75
CA VAL A 158 -28.13 -27.71 -23.79
C VAL A 158 -27.62 -28.11 -25.17
N ALA A 159 -26.36 -27.79 -25.49
CA ALA A 159 -25.73 -28.17 -26.75
C ALA A 159 -25.58 -29.69 -26.89
N ALA A 160 -25.25 -30.41 -25.82
CA ALA A 160 -25.18 -31.86 -25.83
C ALA A 160 -26.56 -32.50 -26.06
N ALA A 161 -27.61 -31.99 -25.40
CA ALA A 161 -28.98 -32.43 -25.62
C ALA A 161 -29.43 -32.14 -27.07
N ALA A 162 -29.20 -30.92 -27.56
CA ALA A 162 -29.52 -30.53 -28.93
C ALA A 162 -28.73 -31.36 -29.96
N GLY A 163 -27.47 -31.66 -29.68
CA GLY A 163 -26.63 -32.55 -30.49
C GLY A 163 -27.19 -33.97 -30.54
N LEU A 164 -27.61 -34.53 -29.40
CA LEU A 164 -28.20 -35.87 -29.34
C LEU A 164 -29.48 -35.98 -30.17
N PHE A 165 -30.33 -34.95 -30.16
CA PHE A 165 -31.54 -34.89 -30.99
C PHE A 165 -31.28 -34.51 -32.45
N GLY A 166 -30.21 -33.76 -32.74
CA GLY A 166 -29.81 -33.37 -34.09
C GLY A 166 -29.02 -34.45 -34.84
N MET A 167 -28.49 -35.44 -34.12
CA MET A 167 -27.90 -36.63 -34.72
C MET A 167 -29.00 -37.54 -35.28
N ASN A 168 -28.79 -38.09 -36.48
CA ASN A 168 -29.72 -38.95 -37.22
C ASN A 168 -29.94 -40.32 -36.54
N ILE A 169 -30.45 -40.32 -35.32
CA ILE A 169 -30.74 -41.48 -34.48
C ILE A 169 -32.26 -41.65 -34.46
N LYS A 170 -32.75 -42.81 -34.93
CA LYS A 170 -34.16 -43.19 -34.89
C LYS A 170 -34.62 -43.37 -33.45
N SER A 171 -34.99 -42.26 -32.81
CA SER A 171 -35.41 -42.19 -31.40
C SER A 171 -36.88 -42.64 -31.19
N GLY A 172 -37.65 -42.82 -32.27
CA GLY A 172 -39.08 -43.16 -32.19
C GLY A 172 -39.99 -42.00 -31.73
N LEU A 173 -39.40 -40.89 -31.31
CA LEU A 173 -40.05 -39.64 -30.89
C LEU A 173 -40.23 -38.61 -32.03
N GLU A 174 -39.72 -38.90 -33.24
CA GLU A 174 -39.82 -38.01 -34.42
C GLU A 174 -41.22 -37.95 -35.05
N ASN A 175 -42.09 -38.93 -34.80
CA ASN A 175 -43.39 -39.03 -35.47
C ASN A 175 -44.43 -37.99 -34.99
N GLU A 176 -44.15 -37.27 -33.90
CA GLU A 176 -44.98 -36.20 -33.36
C GLU A 176 -44.24 -34.86 -33.47
N GLU A 177 -44.59 -34.06 -34.48
CA GLU A 177 -44.07 -32.71 -34.76
C GLU A 177 -44.14 -31.79 -33.52
N ARG A 178 -45.06 -32.10 -32.58
CA ARG A 178 -45.24 -31.43 -31.29
C ARG A 178 -44.08 -31.63 -30.32
N VAL A 179 -43.43 -32.79 -30.30
CA VAL A 179 -42.36 -33.12 -29.34
C VAL A 179 -41.10 -32.32 -29.65
N PHE A 180 -40.78 -32.15 -30.94
CA PHE A 180 -39.66 -31.32 -31.38
C PHE A 180 -39.86 -29.85 -31.00
N TRP A 181 -41.04 -29.29 -31.31
CA TRP A 181 -41.37 -27.90 -30.93
C TRP A 181 -41.40 -27.70 -29.41
N ALA A 182 -41.89 -28.68 -28.64
CA ALA A 182 -41.87 -28.63 -27.18
C ALA A 182 -40.44 -28.65 -26.62
N ALA A 183 -39.54 -29.47 -27.17
CA ALA A 183 -38.13 -29.51 -26.77
C ALA A 183 -37.40 -28.21 -27.13
N ALA A 184 -37.63 -27.68 -28.33
CA ALA A 184 -37.07 -26.39 -28.76
C ALA A 184 -37.57 -25.22 -27.91
N ALA A 185 -38.88 -25.19 -27.60
CA ALA A 185 -39.47 -24.20 -26.71
C ALA A 185 -38.94 -24.32 -25.28
N ALA A 186 -38.75 -25.54 -24.76
CA ALA A 186 -38.16 -25.77 -23.45
C ALA A 186 -36.71 -25.31 -23.38
N ALA A 187 -35.90 -25.60 -24.41
CA ALA A 187 -34.51 -25.15 -24.49
C ALA A 187 -34.42 -23.61 -24.59
N ALA A 188 -35.28 -22.98 -25.39
CA ALA A 188 -35.37 -21.52 -25.49
C ALA A 188 -35.80 -20.88 -24.17
N ALA A 189 -36.82 -21.43 -23.52
CA ALA A 189 -37.29 -20.96 -22.20
C ALA A 189 -36.19 -21.10 -21.13
N ALA A 190 -35.46 -22.21 -21.12
CA ALA A 190 -34.37 -22.44 -20.19
C ALA A 190 -33.19 -21.47 -20.42
N ALA A 191 -32.88 -21.13 -21.68
CA ALA A 191 -31.87 -20.12 -22.02
C ALA A 191 -32.29 -18.71 -21.55
N VAL A 192 -33.55 -18.32 -21.78
CA VAL A 192 -34.08 -17.03 -21.31
C VAL A 192 -34.10 -16.96 -19.78
N ALA A 193 -34.53 -18.03 -19.11
CA ALA A 193 -34.54 -18.10 -17.66
C ALA A 193 -33.13 -17.94 -17.07
N LEU A 194 -32.12 -18.53 -17.71
CA LEU A 194 -30.74 -18.42 -17.26
C LEU A 194 -30.17 -17.01 -17.49
N LEU A 195 -30.46 -16.38 -18.64
CA LEU A 195 -30.09 -14.98 -18.89
C LEU A 195 -30.72 -14.03 -17.85
N LEU A 196 -31.98 -14.26 -17.49
CA LEU A 196 -32.66 -13.50 -16.44
C LEU A 196 -32.04 -13.76 -15.06
N ALA A 197 -31.69 -15.01 -14.74
CA ALA A 197 -31.03 -15.36 -13.49
C ALA A 197 -29.65 -14.69 -13.36
N VAL A 198 -28.85 -14.70 -14.43
CA VAL A 198 -27.55 -14.01 -14.50
C VAL A 198 -27.74 -12.50 -14.38
N TYR A 199 -28.70 -11.92 -15.12
CA TYR A 199 -29.01 -10.50 -15.04
C TYR A 199 -29.42 -10.08 -13.62
N TRP A 200 -30.28 -10.87 -12.97
CA TRP A 200 -30.74 -10.61 -11.62
C TRP A 200 -29.62 -10.78 -10.59
N TRP A 201 -28.73 -11.76 -10.78
CA TRP A 201 -27.53 -11.95 -9.98
C TRP A 201 -26.57 -10.76 -10.11
N PHE A 202 -26.37 -10.23 -11.33
CA PHE A 202 -25.58 -9.00 -11.55
C PHE A 202 -26.21 -7.76 -10.90
N GLN A 203 -27.54 -7.61 -10.96
CA GLN A 203 -28.23 -6.51 -10.29
C GLN A 203 -28.08 -6.59 -8.76
N ARG A 204 -28.18 -7.79 -8.18
CA ARG A 204 -27.99 -7.99 -6.73
C ARG A 204 -26.56 -7.70 -6.25
N GLN A 205 -25.57 -7.62 -7.14
CA GLN A 205 -24.19 -7.31 -6.78
C GLN A 205 -23.83 -5.83 -6.83
N LYS A 206 -24.68 -4.96 -7.38
CA LYS A 206 -24.45 -3.51 -7.47
C LYS A 206 -24.96 -2.73 -6.25
N LEU A 207 -25.39 -3.41 -5.19
CA LEU A 207 -25.74 -2.87 -3.86
C LEU A 207 -24.66 -3.31 -2.87
#